data_AF-A0A1S2ID59-F1
#
_entry.id   AF-A0A1S2ID59-F1
#
_cell.length_a   1.000
_cell.length_b   1.000
_cell.length_c   1.000
_cell.angle_alpha   90.00
_cell.angle_beta   90.00
_cell.angle_gamma   90.00
#
_symmetry.space_group_name_H-M   'P 1'
#
loop_
_entity.id
_entity.type
_entity.pdbx_description
1 polymer ?
#
loop_
_entity_poly.entity_id
_entity_poly.type
_entity_poly.pdbx_seq_one_letter_code
_entity_poly.pdbx_strand_id
1 'polypeptide(L)'
;MTALRRLIARARRDEGVSLAELLVAIMVFGIVLTVVSTTFVSLTKATAQARFIDANTRVASNGLNDLSRTIRAARTIAQPGGTEASSFTLATTESLTLTTAVNTADSLTTVPRRVTFRVEADRTLSSSTVVATPLQTDFWQFTSPATKRALGGTVVTAASSGAPLFTYLDFTGKALTPDASGALTASQLPSIAAVTISLTIDRTSSMSSQAVTLQNTVSLSNLAGGATT
;
A
#
# COMPACT_ATOMS: atom_id res chain seq x y z
N MET A 1 -60.79 -20.83 62.58
CA MET A 1 -59.45 -20.24 62.86
C MET A 1 -58.29 -20.92 62.10
N THR A 2 -58.56 -21.68 61.02
CA THR A 2 -57.54 -22.47 60.29
C THR A 2 -57.00 -21.76 59.04
N ALA A 3 -57.79 -20.86 58.44
CA ALA A 3 -57.40 -20.07 57.26
C ALA A 3 -56.36 -18.98 57.60
N LEU A 4 -56.46 -18.37 58.78
CA LEU A 4 -55.55 -17.32 59.24
C LEU A 4 -54.14 -17.87 59.52
N ARG A 5 -54.03 -19.09 60.08
CA ARG A 5 -52.74 -19.79 60.26
C ARG A 5 -52.06 -20.16 58.94
N ARG A 6 -52.82 -20.47 57.89
CA ARG A 6 -52.27 -20.76 56.55
C ARG A 6 -51.72 -19.53 55.85
N LEU A 7 -52.32 -18.36 56.04
CA LEU A 7 -51.81 -17.09 55.49
C LEU A 7 -50.52 -16.65 56.21
N ILE A 8 -50.46 -16.80 57.54
CA ILE A 8 -49.27 -16.46 58.34
C ILE A 8 -48.09 -17.42 58.05
N ALA A 9 -48.36 -18.71 57.80
CA ALA A 9 -47.33 -19.68 57.36
C ALA A 9 -46.87 -19.50 55.90
N ARG A 10 -47.59 -18.69 55.10
CA ARG A 10 -47.20 -18.32 53.74
C ARG A 10 -46.36 -17.04 53.73
N ALA A 11 -46.61 -16.13 54.68
CA ALA A 11 -45.79 -14.92 54.88
C ALA A 11 -44.40 -15.21 55.51
N ARG A 12 -44.26 -16.29 56.30
CA ARG A 12 -42.95 -16.75 56.80
C ARG A 12 -42.05 -17.45 55.76
N ARG A 13 -42.51 -17.54 54.51
CA ARG A 13 -41.72 -18.01 53.36
C ARG A 13 -41.13 -16.86 52.53
N ASP A 14 -41.26 -15.62 53.00
CA ASP A 14 -40.35 -14.54 52.61
C ASP A 14 -39.04 -14.74 53.40
N GLU A 15 -38.28 -15.76 52.99
CA GLU A 15 -36.88 -15.88 53.38
C GLU A 15 -36.15 -14.70 52.72
N GLY A 16 -35.90 -13.66 53.51
CA GLY A 16 -35.06 -12.54 53.09
C GLY A 16 -33.70 -13.06 52.62
N VAL A 17 -33.19 -12.49 51.53
CA VAL A 17 -31.88 -12.82 50.94
C VAL A 17 -30.84 -12.88 52.06
N SER A 18 -30.21 -14.06 52.25
CA SER A 18 -29.18 -14.17 53.29
C SER A 18 -27.97 -13.31 52.92
N LEU A 19 -27.23 -12.79 53.90
CA LEU A 19 -26.03 -11.99 53.64
C LEU A 19 -25.02 -12.75 52.76
N ALA A 20 -24.89 -14.06 52.99
CA ALA A 20 -24.05 -14.95 52.19
C ALA A 20 -24.53 -15.05 50.72
N GLU A 21 -25.85 -15.09 50.50
CA GLU A 21 -26.46 -15.20 49.17
C GLU A 21 -26.30 -13.90 48.37
N LEU A 22 -26.45 -12.74 49.01
CA LEU A 22 -26.14 -11.44 48.40
C LEU A 22 -24.65 -11.33 48.01
N LEU A 23 -23.76 -11.82 48.88
CA LEU A 23 -22.33 -11.79 48.62
C LEU A 23 -21.94 -12.70 47.43
N VAL A 24 -22.50 -13.91 47.35
CA VAL A 24 -22.33 -14.80 46.20
C VAL A 24 -22.90 -14.19 44.92
N ALA A 25 -24.08 -13.58 44.99
CA ALA A 25 -24.70 -12.92 43.84
C ALA A 25 -23.82 -11.78 43.30
N ILE A 26 -23.26 -10.94 44.17
CA ILE A 26 -22.36 -9.85 43.76
C ILE A 26 -21.05 -10.40 43.17
N MET A 27 -20.48 -11.48 43.74
CA MET A 27 -19.27 -12.10 43.19
C MET A 27 -19.51 -12.70 41.80
N VAL A 28 -20.60 -13.46 41.64
CA VAL A 28 -20.97 -14.04 40.33
C VAL A 28 -21.27 -12.94 39.32
N PHE A 29 -22.00 -11.89 39.72
CA PHE A 29 -22.29 -10.75 38.86
C PHE A 29 -21.00 -10.02 38.43
N GLY A 30 -20.06 -9.81 39.35
CA GLY A 30 -18.76 -9.22 39.05
C GLY A 30 -17.94 -10.04 38.05
N ILE A 31 -17.94 -11.37 38.19
CA ILE A 31 -17.29 -12.28 37.23
C ILE A 31 -17.96 -12.15 35.86
N VAL A 32 -19.30 -12.21 35.80
CA VAL A 32 -20.06 -12.09 34.55
C VAL A 32 -19.79 -10.75 33.87
N LEU A 33 -19.82 -9.65 34.62
CA LEU A 33 -19.54 -8.32 34.09
C LEU A 33 -18.13 -8.23 33.51
N THR A 34 -17.14 -8.79 34.22
CA THR A 34 -15.75 -8.84 33.76
C THR A 34 -15.64 -9.58 32.43
N VAL A 35 -16.23 -10.77 32.32
CA VAL A 35 -16.21 -11.57 31.08
C VAL A 35 -16.89 -10.84 29.92
N VAL A 36 -18.03 -10.20 30.17
CA VAL A 36 -18.75 -9.43 29.14
C VAL A 36 -17.92 -8.21 28.71
N SER A 37 -17.34 -7.47 29.64
CA SER A 37 -16.49 -6.30 29.32
C SER A 37 -15.25 -6.71 28.54
N THR A 38 -14.54 -7.79 28.94
CA THR A 38 -13.37 -8.27 28.20
C THR A 38 -13.73 -8.73 26.80
N THR A 39 -14.87 -9.41 26.64
CA THR A 39 -15.35 -9.86 25.34
C THR A 39 -15.69 -8.68 24.45
N PHE A 40 -16.39 -7.68 24.98
CA PHE A 40 -16.76 -6.46 24.26
C PHE A 40 -15.53 -5.66 23.79
N VAL A 41 -14.54 -5.48 24.67
CA VAL A 41 -13.27 -4.82 24.32
C VAL A 41 -12.52 -5.60 23.25
N SER A 42 -12.47 -6.92 23.36
CA SER A 42 -11.81 -7.79 22.38
C SER A 42 -12.49 -7.69 21.02
N LEU A 43 -13.83 -7.72 20.98
CA LEU A 43 -14.59 -7.57 19.74
C LEU A 43 -14.39 -6.20 19.10
N THR A 44 -14.34 -5.14 19.91
CA THR A 44 -14.10 -3.77 19.43
C THR A 44 -12.70 -3.65 18.82
N LYS A 45 -11.67 -4.20 19.48
CA LYS A 45 -10.29 -4.24 18.96
C LYS A 45 -10.19 -5.03 17.66
N ALA A 46 -10.81 -6.21 17.60
CA ALA A 46 -10.83 -7.05 16.40
C ALA A 46 -11.52 -6.33 15.22
N THR A 47 -12.66 -5.67 15.49
CA THR A 47 -13.37 -4.88 14.47
C THR A 47 -12.55 -3.70 13.97
N ALA A 48 -11.85 -2.99 14.87
CA ALA A 48 -10.96 -1.89 14.48
C ALA A 48 -9.79 -2.39 13.63
N GLN A 49 -9.16 -3.51 14.02
CA GLN A 49 -8.09 -4.14 13.25
C GLN A 49 -8.54 -4.55 11.85
N ALA A 50 -9.70 -5.20 11.73
CA ALA A 50 -10.27 -5.58 10.44
C ALA A 50 -10.47 -4.35 9.54
N ARG A 51 -11.04 -3.26 10.08
CA ARG A 51 -11.20 -2.00 9.34
C ARG A 51 -9.89 -1.40 8.87
N PHE A 52 -8.81 -1.50 9.65
CA PHE A 52 -7.50 -1.00 9.23
C PHE A 52 -6.86 -1.86 8.15
N ILE A 53 -6.96 -3.19 8.27
CA ILE A 53 -6.49 -4.11 7.22
C ILE A 53 -7.25 -3.86 5.92
N ASP A 54 -8.57 -3.68 5.96
CA ASP A 54 -9.39 -3.37 4.78
C ASP A 54 -8.98 -2.03 4.14
N ALA A 55 -8.76 -1.00 4.96
CA ALA A 55 -8.32 0.31 4.49
C ALA A 55 -6.92 0.23 3.85
N ASN A 56 -5.96 -0.42 4.51
CA ASN A 56 -4.60 -0.62 4.00
C ASN A 56 -4.60 -1.42 2.70
N THR A 57 -5.44 -2.47 2.62
CA THR A 57 -5.61 -3.27 1.40
C THR A 57 -6.11 -2.42 0.24
N ARG A 58 -7.15 -1.61 0.44
CA ARG A 58 -7.68 -0.73 -0.61
C ARG A 58 -6.63 0.27 -1.11
N VAL A 59 -5.89 0.88 -0.20
CA VAL A 59 -4.81 1.82 -0.54
C VAL A 59 -3.69 1.10 -1.30
N ALA A 60 -3.24 -0.04 -0.79
CA ALA A 60 -2.20 -0.84 -1.42
C ALA A 60 -2.62 -1.32 -2.81
N SER A 61 -3.86 -1.81 -2.99
CA SER A 61 -4.36 -2.25 -4.30
C SER A 61 -4.45 -1.09 -5.29
N ASN A 62 -4.95 0.07 -4.87
CA ASN A 62 -5.02 1.24 -5.75
C ASN A 62 -3.62 1.72 -6.18
N GLY A 63 -2.69 1.82 -5.23
CA GLY A 63 -1.30 2.18 -5.50
C GLY A 63 -0.62 1.17 -6.43
N LEU A 64 -0.77 -0.13 -6.16
CA LEU A 64 -0.18 -1.19 -6.97
C LEU A 64 -0.75 -1.24 -8.38
N ASN A 65 -2.06 -1.00 -8.56
CA ASN A 65 -2.69 -0.93 -9.88
C ASN A 65 -2.18 0.25 -10.70
N ASP A 66 -2.05 1.43 -10.08
CA ASP A 66 -1.54 2.64 -10.75
C ASP A 66 -0.06 2.49 -11.15
N LEU A 67 0.76 1.99 -10.22
CA LEU A 67 2.16 1.62 -10.48
C LEU A 67 2.26 0.61 -11.61
N SER A 68 1.52 -0.50 -11.52
CA SER A 68 1.62 -1.60 -12.49
C SER A 68 1.18 -1.18 -13.88
N ARG A 69 0.07 -0.42 -13.99
CA ARG A 69 -0.42 0.10 -15.27
C ARG A 69 0.57 1.05 -15.91
N THR A 70 1.15 1.96 -15.12
CA THR A 70 2.08 2.98 -15.63
C THR A 70 3.43 2.37 -16.02
N ILE A 71 3.98 1.50 -15.18
CA ILE A 71 5.23 0.79 -15.44
C ILE A 71 5.10 -0.09 -16.68
N ARG A 72 4.02 -0.88 -16.80
CA ARG A 72 3.79 -1.75 -17.98
C ARG A 72 3.82 -0.99 -19.30
N ALA A 73 3.46 0.29 -19.27
CA ALA A 73 3.45 1.13 -20.46
C ALA A 73 4.66 2.06 -20.56
N ALA A 74 5.75 1.73 -19.86
CA ALA A 74 7.03 2.37 -20.07
C ALA A 74 7.46 2.19 -21.54
N ARG A 75 8.08 3.21 -22.12
CA ARG A 75 8.56 3.19 -23.51
C ARG A 75 9.79 4.07 -23.68
N THR A 76 10.57 3.78 -24.70
CA THR A 76 11.60 4.67 -25.17
C THR A 76 10.99 5.85 -25.95
N ILE A 77 11.78 6.90 -26.10
CA ILE A 77 11.47 8.03 -26.96
C ILE A 77 12.68 8.36 -27.82
N ALA A 78 12.43 8.69 -29.09
CA ALA A 78 13.47 9.15 -29.98
C ALA A 78 14.09 10.45 -29.47
N GLN A 79 15.40 10.58 -29.64
CA GLN A 79 16.17 11.79 -29.37
C GLN A 79 16.77 12.33 -30.68
N PRO A 80 17.02 13.66 -30.75
CA PRO A 80 17.81 14.24 -31.83
C PRO A 80 19.14 13.48 -31.98
N GLY A 81 19.47 13.08 -33.21
CA GLY A 81 20.63 12.24 -33.49
C GLY A 81 20.33 10.75 -33.72
N GLY A 82 19.05 10.34 -33.67
CA GLY A 82 18.61 9.01 -34.13
C GLY A 82 18.74 7.89 -33.10
N THR A 83 19.04 8.23 -31.84
CA THR A 83 19.09 7.28 -30.71
C THR A 83 17.79 7.31 -29.91
N GLU A 84 17.51 6.20 -29.23
CA GLU A 84 16.38 6.09 -28.31
C GLU A 84 16.83 6.39 -26.87
N ALA A 85 16.11 7.28 -26.17
CA ALA A 85 16.29 7.47 -24.75
C ALA A 85 15.80 6.23 -23.98
N SER A 86 16.52 5.86 -22.92
CA SER A 86 16.05 4.81 -22.00
C SER A 86 14.65 5.13 -21.48
N SER A 87 13.82 4.09 -21.35
CA SER A 87 12.47 4.21 -20.79
C SER A 87 12.48 4.65 -19.34
N PHE A 88 13.58 4.39 -18.62
CA PHE A 88 13.82 4.81 -17.25
C PHE A 88 14.92 5.87 -17.21
N THR A 89 14.70 6.91 -16.40
CA THR A 89 15.69 7.97 -16.15
C THR A 89 16.20 7.96 -14.71
N LEU A 90 15.46 7.32 -13.79
CA LEU A 90 15.85 7.09 -12.42
C LEU A 90 15.21 5.76 -11.97
N ALA A 91 15.99 4.89 -11.34
CA ALA A 91 15.51 3.62 -10.80
C ALA A 91 16.22 3.33 -9.48
N THR A 92 15.54 3.61 -8.37
CA THR A 92 16.02 3.38 -7.00
C THR A 92 15.05 2.47 -6.26
N THR A 93 15.41 2.02 -5.07
CA THR A 93 14.54 1.14 -4.27
C THR A 93 13.20 1.76 -3.84
N GLU A 94 13.07 3.10 -3.82
CA GLU A 94 11.85 3.82 -3.35
C GLU A 94 11.40 4.97 -4.27
N SER A 95 12.10 5.19 -5.38
CA SER A 95 11.80 6.22 -6.37
C SER A 95 12.12 5.71 -7.77
N LEU A 96 11.20 5.92 -8.70
CA LEU A 96 11.29 5.46 -10.08
C LEU A 96 10.76 6.56 -11.02
N THR A 97 11.54 6.93 -12.03
CA THR A 97 11.10 7.86 -13.08
C THR A 97 11.18 7.17 -14.43
N LEU A 98 10.04 7.16 -15.14
CA LEU A 98 9.90 6.51 -16.44
C LEU A 98 9.12 7.37 -17.43
N THR A 99 9.33 7.10 -18.71
CA THR A 99 8.56 7.69 -19.81
C THR A 99 7.49 6.71 -20.27
N THR A 100 6.24 7.18 -20.40
CA THR A 100 5.08 6.38 -20.83
C THR A 100 4.25 7.11 -21.88
N ALA A 101 3.51 6.36 -22.71
CA ALA A 101 2.46 6.92 -23.59
C ALA A 101 1.06 6.84 -22.97
N VAL A 102 0.90 6.29 -21.76
CA VAL A 102 -0.43 6.16 -21.15
C VAL A 102 -0.97 7.53 -20.85
N ASN A 103 -2.12 7.83 -21.43
CA ASN A 103 -2.89 8.98 -21.01
C ASN A 103 -3.59 8.66 -19.68
N THR A 104 -3.10 9.26 -18.60
CA THR A 104 -3.75 9.20 -17.28
C THR A 104 -4.74 10.35 -17.07
N ALA A 105 -5.00 11.16 -18.11
CA ALA A 105 -5.99 12.22 -18.13
C ALA A 105 -7.02 11.94 -19.25
N ASP A 106 -8.23 12.48 -19.14
CA ASP A 106 -9.28 12.38 -20.16
C ASP A 106 -8.92 13.20 -21.41
N SER A 107 -7.93 12.75 -22.18
CA SER A 107 -7.59 13.31 -23.48
C SER A 107 -7.40 12.20 -24.51
N LEU A 108 -7.79 12.48 -25.75
CA LEU A 108 -7.65 11.55 -26.88
C LEU A 108 -6.25 11.58 -27.51
N THR A 109 -5.36 12.49 -27.07
CA THR A 109 -4.00 12.62 -27.62
C THR A 109 -2.99 11.76 -26.83
N THR A 110 -2.27 10.90 -27.54
CA THR A 110 -1.22 10.01 -27.01
C THR A 110 0.13 10.72 -26.92
N VAL A 111 0.20 11.79 -26.15
CA VAL A 111 1.46 12.52 -25.90
C VAL A 111 2.28 11.78 -24.83
N PRO A 112 3.62 11.64 -25.00
CA PRO A 112 4.45 11.06 -23.96
C PRO A 112 4.34 11.81 -22.63
N ARG A 113 4.49 11.09 -21.54
CA ARG A 113 4.50 11.62 -20.18
C ARG A 113 5.70 11.06 -19.44
N ARG A 114 6.34 11.88 -18.64
CA ARG A 114 7.35 11.45 -17.68
C ARG A 114 6.69 11.36 -16.32
N VAL A 115 6.64 10.16 -15.77
CA VAL A 115 6.01 9.88 -14.48
C VAL A 115 7.10 9.51 -13.49
N THR A 116 7.07 10.15 -12.34
CA THR A 116 7.92 9.83 -11.18
C THR A 116 7.04 9.30 -10.07
N PHE A 117 7.33 8.09 -9.61
CA PHE A 117 6.79 7.55 -8.36
C PHE A 117 7.85 7.70 -7.28
N ARG A 118 7.46 8.16 -6.10
CA ARG A 118 8.40 8.36 -4.98
C ARG A 118 7.71 8.13 -3.65
N VAL A 119 8.44 7.53 -2.72
CA VAL A 119 8.11 7.60 -1.29
C VAL A 119 8.63 8.92 -0.73
N GLU A 120 7.72 9.78 -0.29
CA GLU A 120 8.04 11.10 0.26
C GLU A 120 8.62 11.00 1.68
N ALA A 121 9.04 12.14 2.24
CA ALA A 121 9.64 12.18 3.60
C ALA A 121 8.67 11.71 4.70
N ASP A 122 7.36 11.93 4.51
CA ASP A 122 6.29 11.43 5.38
C ASP A 122 5.90 9.96 5.09
N ARG A 123 6.66 9.30 4.21
CA ARG A 123 6.45 7.94 3.71
C ARG A 123 5.18 7.74 2.89
N THR A 124 4.52 8.81 2.47
CA THR A 124 3.43 8.70 1.52
C THR A 124 3.95 8.34 0.13
N LEU A 125 3.27 7.44 -0.56
CA LEU A 125 3.57 7.17 -1.97
C LEU A 125 2.92 8.25 -2.82
N SER A 126 3.73 8.97 -3.59
CA SER A 126 3.29 10.02 -4.51
C SER A 126 3.59 9.65 -5.96
N SER A 127 2.80 10.19 -6.89
CA SER A 127 3.11 10.24 -8.30
C SER A 127 3.20 11.69 -8.79
N SER A 128 4.14 11.96 -9.68
CA SER A 128 4.33 13.25 -10.30
C SER A 128 4.47 13.07 -11.81
N THR A 129 3.60 13.73 -12.57
CA THR A 129 3.50 13.57 -14.02
C THR A 129 3.81 14.87 -14.73
N VAL A 130 4.76 14.83 -15.66
CA VAL A 130 5.06 15.92 -16.59
C VAL A 130 4.60 15.50 -17.99
N VAL A 131 3.70 16.28 -18.59
CA VAL A 131 3.27 16.08 -19.98
C VAL A 131 4.33 16.64 -20.92
N ALA A 132 4.72 15.86 -21.92
CA ALA A 132 5.69 16.32 -22.90
C ALA A 132 5.12 17.46 -23.75
N THR A 133 6.02 18.33 -24.22
CA THR A 133 5.78 19.26 -25.32
C THR A 133 6.66 18.85 -26.51
N PRO A 134 6.21 19.10 -27.75
CA PRO A 134 7.03 18.84 -28.93
C PRO A 134 8.26 19.74 -28.90
N LEU A 135 9.44 19.14 -29.09
CA LEU A 135 10.69 19.85 -29.35
C LEU A 135 10.85 20.09 -30.87
N GLN A 136 10.54 19.06 -31.67
CA GLN A 136 10.44 19.07 -33.14
C GLN A 136 9.35 18.07 -33.57
N THR A 137 9.17 17.81 -34.87
CA THR A 137 8.12 16.93 -35.44
C THR A 137 8.05 15.55 -34.74
N ASP A 138 9.18 14.98 -34.34
CA ASP A 138 9.24 13.63 -33.74
C ASP A 138 9.92 13.55 -32.36
N PHE A 139 10.37 14.69 -31.82
CA PHE A 139 11.12 14.76 -30.56
C PHE A 139 10.33 15.46 -29.46
N TRP A 140 10.52 15.00 -28.22
CA TRP A 140 9.72 15.43 -27.07
C TRP A 140 10.61 15.96 -25.95
N GLN A 141 10.12 16.99 -25.27
CA GLN A 141 10.76 17.54 -24.06
C GLN A 141 9.76 17.60 -22.90
N PHE A 142 10.26 17.54 -21.67
CA PHE A 142 9.44 17.49 -20.45
C PHE A 142 9.67 18.72 -19.56
N THR A 143 9.28 19.89 -20.07
CA THR A 143 9.46 21.20 -19.43
C THR A 143 8.20 21.72 -18.74
N SER A 144 7.04 21.11 -18.99
CA SER A 144 5.77 21.48 -18.39
C SER A 144 5.80 21.33 -16.86
N PRO A 145 5.00 22.12 -16.11
CA PRO A 145 4.82 21.91 -14.68
C PRO A 145 4.33 20.48 -14.38
N ALA A 146 4.86 19.90 -13.31
CA ALA A 146 4.48 18.56 -12.91
C ALA A 146 3.16 18.57 -12.11
N THR A 147 2.21 17.74 -12.49
CA THR A 147 1.01 17.47 -11.67
C THR A 147 1.35 16.40 -10.65
N LYS A 148 1.15 16.69 -9.36
CA LYS A 148 1.39 15.75 -8.26
C LYS A 148 0.09 15.16 -7.74
N ARG A 149 0.13 13.88 -7.38
CA ARG A 149 -0.98 13.15 -6.75
C ARG A 149 -0.44 12.22 -5.66
N ALA A 150 -1.06 12.24 -4.49
CA ALA A 150 -0.82 11.20 -3.48
C ALA A 150 -1.57 9.92 -3.88
N LEU A 151 -0.86 8.79 -3.91
CA LEU A 151 -1.47 7.47 -4.07
C LEU A 151 -1.94 6.89 -2.72
N GLY A 152 -1.53 7.55 -1.63
CA GLY A 152 -2.00 7.32 -0.27
C GLY A 152 -1.18 6.28 0.49
N GLY A 153 -1.49 6.17 1.80
CA GLY A 153 -0.88 5.20 2.71
C GLY A 153 0.53 5.55 3.15
N THR A 154 0.97 4.98 4.27
CA THR A 154 2.35 5.09 4.73
C THR A 154 3.10 3.83 4.30
N VAL A 155 4.07 4.00 3.41
CA VAL A 155 4.89 2.90 2.91
C VAL A 155 5.90 2.50 3.98
N VAL A 156 5.84 1.23 4.38
CA VAL A 156 6.78 0.65 5.34
C VAL A 156 8.20 0.66 4.75
N THR A 157 9.20 0.89 5.59
CA THR A 157 10.61 0.88 5.17
C THR A 157 11.08 -0.51 4.78
N ALA A 158 12.03 -0.59 3.83
CA ALA A 158 12.63 -1.85 3.40
C ALA A 158 13.27 -2.62 4.57
N ALA A 159 13.87 -1.91 5.53
CA ALA A 159 14.45 -2.49 6.74
C ALA A 159 13.41 -3.22 7.61
N SER A 160 12.15 -2.75 7.59
CA SER A 160 11.07 -3.35 8.37
C SER A 160 10.25 -4.38 7.59
N SER A 161 10.10 -4.24 6.27
CA SER A 161 9.36 -5.18 5.42
C SER A 161 10.22 -6.35 4.92
N GLY A 162 11.54 -6.22 4.97
CA GLY A 162 12.49 -7.18 4.39
C GLY A 162 12.65 -7.08 2.87
N ALA A 163 11.89 -6.21 2.20
CA ALA A 163 11.93 -6.02 0.75
C ALA A 163 11.78 -4.54 0.35
N PRO A 164 12.59 -4.03 -0.59
CA PRO A 164 12.43 -2.68 -1.12
C PRO A 164 11.14 -2.55 -1.94
N LEU A 165 10.62 -1.32 -2.06
CA LEU A 165 9.42 -1.05 -2.86
C LEU A 165 9.62 -1.45 -4.33
N PHE A 166 10.78 -1.12 -4.91
CA PHE A 166 11.14 -1.49 -6.27
C PHE A 166 12.37 -2.40 -6.30
N THR A 167 12.26 -3.50 -7.04
CA THR A 167 13.37 -4.35 -7.46
C THR A 167 13.32 -4.49 -8.97
N TYR A 168 14.47 -4.47 -9.63
CA TYR A 168 14.57 -4.45 -11.10
C TYR A 168 15.18 -5.76 -11.58
N LEU A 169 14.63 -6.33 -12.64
CA LEU A 169 15.14 -7.56 -13.27
C LEU A 169 15.57 -7.25 -14.71
N ASP A 170 16.66 -7.88 -15.13
CA ASP A 170 17.12 -7.82 -16.52
C ASP A 170 16.39 -8.84 -17.43
N PHE A 171 16.71 -8.83 -18.72
CA PHE A 171 16.11 -9.74 -19.71
C PHE A 171 16.43 -11.23 -19.48
N THR A 172 17.39 -11.54 -18.61
CA THR A 172 17.70 -12.92 -18.18
C THR A 172 16.94 -13.31 -16.91
N GLY A 173 16.18 -12.38 -16.32
CA GLY A 173 15.48 -12.56 -15.05
C GLY A 173 16.36 -12.33 -13.82
N LYS A 174 17.60 -11.85 -13.99
CA LYS A 174 18.51 -11.58 -12.88
C LYS A 174 18.23 -10.20 -12.29
N ALA A 175 18.27 -10.11 -10.97
CA ALA A 175 18.12 -8.84 -10.28
C ALA A 175 19.28 -7.88 -10.59
N LEU A 176 18.94 -6.66 -11.00
CA LEU A 176 19.88 -5.56 -11.14
C LEU A 176 20.14 -4.96 -9.76
N THR A 177 21.41 -4.85 -9.39
CA THR A 177 21.81 -4.30 -8.09
C THR A 177 22.07 -2.80 -8.21
N PRO A 178 21.41 -1.97 -7.39
CA PRO A 178 21.75 -0.55 -7.28
C PRO A 178 23.19 -0.34 -6.78
N ASP A 179 23.78 0.80 -7.17
CA ASP A 179 25.09 1.21 -6.69
C ASP A 179 25.05 1.74 -5.25
N ALA A 180 26.17 2.29 -4.76
CA ALA A 180 26.27 2.84 -3.41
C ALA A 180 25.31 4.00 -3.12
N SER A 181 24.76 4.66 -4.15
CA SER A 181 23.74 5.70 -4.00
C SER A 181 22.32 5.14 -3.86
N GLY A 182 22.15 3.82 -4.02
CA GLY A 182 20.85 3.15 -4.01
C GLY A 182 20.07 3.29 -5.32
N ALA A 183 20.74 3.72 -6.40
CA ALA A 183 20.19 3.85 -7.75
C ALA A 183 20.85 2.87 -8.73
N LEU A 184 20.13 2.44 -9.76
CA LEU A 184 20.74 1.78 -10.92
C LEU A 184 21.55 2.79 -11.73
N THR A 185 22.68 2.34 -12.28
CA THR A 185 23.55 3.16 -13.12
C THR A 185 22.91 3.42 -14.48
N ALA A 186 23.36 4.46 -15.18
CA ALA A 186 22.85 4.80 -16.51
C ALA A 186 23.00 3.66 -17.53
N SER A 187 24.01 2.79 -17.39
CA SER A 187 24.20 1.61 -18.24
C SER A 187 23.28 0.44 -17.89
N GLN A 188 22.78 0.36 -16.66
CA GLN A 188 21.81 -0.66 -16.24
C GLN A 188 20.37 -0.28 -16.64
N LEU A 189 20.03 1.02 -16.71
CA LEU A 189 18.65 1.46 -16.99
C LEU A 189 18.03 0.85 -18.28
N PRO A 190 18.75 0.74 -19.42
CA PRO A 190 18.20 0.12 -20.63
C PRO A 190 18.01 -1.40 -20.51
N SER A 191 18.67 -2.04 -19.54
CA SER A 191 18.59 -3.49 -19.34
C SER A 191 17.37 -3.93 -18.50
N ILE A 192 16.60 -2.99 -17.94
CA ILE A 192 15.41 -3.31 -17.13
C ILE A 192 14.34 -3.96 -18.01
N ALA A 193 14.05 -5.23 -17.75
CA ALA A 193 13.03 -6.02 -18.43
C ALA A 193 11.77 -6.22 -17.60
N ALA A 194 11.89 -6.16 -16.27
CA ALA A 194 10.76 -6.21 -15.36
C ALA A 194 11.03 -5.42 -14.08
N VAL A 195 9.95 -4.96 -13.46
CA VAL A 195 9.99 -4.32 -12.14
C VAL A 195 9.11 -5.12 -11.19
N THR A 196 9.70 -5.63 -10.12
CA THR A 196 8.97 -6.19 -8.99
C THR A 196 8.65 -5.06 -8.01
N ILE A 197 7.36 -4.88 -7.77
CA ILE A 197 6.81 -3.90 -6.85
C ILE A 197 6.41 -4.67 -5.58
N SER A 198 7.02 -4.35 -4.44
CA SER A 198 6.64 -4.88 -3.13
C SER A 198 6.09 -3.75 -2.27
N LEU A 199 4.77 -3.53 -2.35
CA LEU A 199 4.11 -2.43 -1.66
C LEU A 199 3.58 -2.90 -0.31
N THR A 200 4.22 -2.46 0.77
CA THR A 200 3.75 -2.69 2.13
C THR A 200 3.19 -1.39 2.72
N ILE A 201 1.90 -1.38 3.04
CA ILE A 201 1.19 -0.24 3.63
C ILE A 201 0.86 -0.52 5.10
N ASP A 202 1.16 0.44 5.95
CA ASP A 202 0.74 0.49 7.35
C ASP A 202 0.32 1.94 7.69
N ARG A 203 -0.17 2.18 8.91
CA ARG A 203 -0.39 3.52 9.48
C ARG A 203 0.92 4.20 9.90
N THR A 204 1.99 3.42 10.05
CA THR A 204 3.33 3.91 10.40
C THR A 204 4.35 3.47 9.35
N SER A 205 5.56 3.99 9.42
CA SER A 205 6.66 3.56 8.55
C SER A 205 7.30 2.22 8.94
N SER A 206 6.80 1.62 10.02
CA SER A 206 7.22 0.33 10.57
C SER A 206 6.10 -0.69 10.44
N MET A 207 6.46 -1.96 10.29
CA MET A 207 5.51 -3.04 10.08
C MET A 207 4.81 -3.41 11.40
N SER A 208 3.49 -3.24 11.45
CA SER A 208 2.64 -3.72 12.55
C SER A 208 1.88 -5.00 12.17
N SER A 209 1.09 -5.55 13.09
CA SER A 209 0.18 -6.66 12.80
C SER A 209 -0.99 -6.31 11.86
N GLN A 210 -1.07 -5.05 11.42
CA GLN A 210 -2.10 -4.52 10.51
C GLN A 210 -1.51 -4.14 9.15
N ALA A 211 -0.20 -4.33 8.96
CA ALA A 211 0.47 -4.08 7.70
C ALA A 211 -0.09 -5.00 6.61
N VAL A 212 -0.23 -4.47 5.40
CA VAL A 212 -0.63 -5.24 4.22
C VAL A 212 0.46 -5.12 3.18
N THR A 213 1.00 -6.27 2.78
CA THR A 213 1.98 -6.36 1.69
C THR A 213 1.31 -6.94 0.45
N LEU A 214 1.39 -6.20 -0.65
CA LEU A 214 1.02 -6.68 -1.98
C LEU A 214 2.26 -6.67 -2.87
N GLN A 215 2.46 -7.75 -3.62
CA GLN A 215 3.57 -7.90 -4.53
C GLN A 215 3.08 -8.16 -5.94
N ASN A 216 3.69 -7.48 -6.93
CA ASN A 216 3.46 -7.74 -8.33
C ASN A 216 4.75 -7.56 -9.13
N THR A 217 4.99 -8.44 -10.10
CA THR A 217 6.09 -8.29 -11.05
C THR A 217 5.54 -7.88 -12.41
N VAL A 218 5.96 -6.71 -12.87
CA VAL A 218 5.51 -6.12 -14.13
C VAL A 218 6.58 -6.34 -15.19
N SER A 219 6.31 -7.24 -16.13
CA SER A 219 7.16 -7.42 -17.31
C SER A 219 6.96 -6.28 -18.32
N LEU A 220 8.05 -5.86 -18.93
CA LEU A 220 8.13 -4.79 -19.94
C LEU A 220 8.38 -5.38 -21.32
N SER A 221 7.56 -6.35 -21.72
CA SER A 221 7.71 -7.08 -22.98
C SER A 221 7.59 -6.18 -24.23
N ASN A 222 7.06 -4.97 -24.08
CA ASN A 222 6.97 -3.97 -25.12
C ASN A 222 8.30 -3.21 -25.35
N LEU A 223 9.25 -3.31 -24.42
CA LEU A 223 10.60 -2.83 -24.63
C LEU A 223 11.35 -3.96 -25.36
N ALA A 224 11.80 -3.68 -26.58
CA ALA A 224 12.66 -4.62 -27.29
C ALA A 224 13.91 -4.83 -26.44
N GLY A 225 14.02 -6.01 -25.83
CA GLY A 225 15.12 -6.29 -24.93
C GLY A 225 16.44 -6.12 -25.63
N GLY A 226 17.34 -5.36 -25.01
CA GLY A 226 18.62 -4.88 -25.55
C GLY A 226 19.17 -5.67 -26.74
N ALA A 227 18.60 -5.43 -27.92
CA ALA A 227 19.04 -5.95 -29.20
C ALA A 227 19.67 -4.78 -29.95
N THR A 228 20.80 -4.32 -29.42
CA THR A 228 21.79 -3.55 -30.18
C THR A 228 23.15 -4.08 -29.79
N THR A 229 23.44 -5.31 -30.22
CA THR A 229 24.51 -5.70 -31.16
C THR A 229 24.51 -7.22 -31.28
#